data_AF-A0AAW8FV94-F1
#
_entry.id   AF-A0AAW8FV94-F1
#
_cell.length_a   1.000
_cell.length_b   1.000
_cell.length_c   1.000
_cell.angle_alpha   90.00
_cell.angle_beta   90.00
_cell.angle_gamma   90.00
#
_symmetry.space_group_name_H-M   'P 1'
#
loop_
_entity.id
_entity.type
_entity.pdbx_description
1 polymer ?
#
loop_
_entity_poly.entity_id
_entity_poly.type
_entity_poly.pdbx_seq_one_letter_code
_entity_poly.pdbx_strand_id
1 'polypeptide(L)'
;MKNILIILSLIFFCLFNAQHLEKTARKINEEGIELYRSEMASWYGTDVFIANYKARENIGGYFSYIDNKVPKCILFSKENKVLATIAFPANYNPKDAKLDITERDFTPVEKDYFTIRQKALERTKTDTIFKHYQNTSLNIVPIIRNNVKKVYVLTGPSISNVVVFGNDYLLTFTNKNEIKTVEKLHNSMIVQNINDEKTGKTVSGVHSHVIENWQAITPTDICTLMLYQKFTGWEGYTTVSKKIGKHLESEQ
;
A
#
# COMPACT_ATOMS: atom_id res chain seq x y z
N MET A 1 -29.03 -39.74 17.23
CA MET A 1 -28.31 -39.66 15.94
C MET A 1 -28.56 -38.35 15.19
N LYS A 2 -29.82 -37.94 14.92
CA LYS A 2 -30.15 -36.67 14.23
C LYS A 2 -29.55 -35.41 14.88
N ASN A 3 -29.61 -35.29 16.21
CA ASN A 3 -29.06 -34.13 16.93
C ASN A 3 -27.52 -34.07 16.90
N ILE A 4 -26.86 -35.24 16.84
CA ILE A 4 -25.39 -35.33 16.72
C ILE A 4 -24.95 -34.91 15.31
N LEU A 5 -25.70 -35.29 14.27
CA LEU A 5 -25.45 -34.85 12.90
C LEU A 5 -25.63 -33.33 12.73
N ILE A 6 -26.61 -32.72 13.39
CA ILE A 6 -26.82 -31.26 13.36
C ILE A 6 -25.65 -30.54 14.03
N ILE A 7 -25.20 -31.01 15.20
CA ILE A 7 -24.04 -30.42 15.90
C ILE A 7 -22.77 -30.57 15.07
N LEU A 8 -22.51 -31.74 14.49
CA LEU A 8 -21.35 -31.96 13.61
C LEU A 8 -21.42 -31.07 12.36
N SER A 9 -22.60 -30.88 11.78
CA SER A 9 -22.79 -29.99 10.63
C SER A 9 -22.55 -28.52 10.99
N LEU A 10 -22.97 -28.06 12.17
CA LEU A 10 -22.70 -26.71 12.66
C LEU A 10 -21.21 -26.49 12.94
N ILE A 11 -20.54 -27.45 13.58
CA ILE A 11 -19.09 -27.39 13.82
C ILE A 11 -18.33 -27.33 12.49
N PHE A 12 -18.70 -28.17 11.52
CA PHE A 12 -18.07 -28.17 10.20
C PHE A 12 -18.26 -26.83 9.47
N PHE A 13 -19.45 -26.23 9.57
CA PHE A 13 -19.73 -24.92 8.98
C PHE A 13 -18.91 -23.80 9.64
N CYS A 14 -18.76 -23.81 10.97
CA CYS A 14 -17.91 -22.86 11.69
C CYS A 14 -16.43 -22.99 11.30
N LEU A 15 -15.90 -24.23 11.23
CA LEU A 15 -14.51 -24.48 10.84
C LEU A 15 -14.22 -24.02 9.41
N PHE A 16 -15.14 -24.28 8.47
CA PHE A 16 -14.99 -23.86 7.08
C PHE A 16 -14.98 -22.34 6.92
N ASN A 17 -15.87 -21.62 7.62
CA ASN A 17 -15.89 -20.16 7.61
C ASN A 17 -14.63 -19.56 8.24
N ALA A 18 -14.15 -20.11 9.36
CA ALA A 18 -12.92 -19.66 10.00
C ALA A 18 -11.70 -19.80 9.07
N GLN A 19 -11.57 -20.94 8.39
CA GLN A 19 -10.46 -21.17 7.44
C GLN A 19 -10.50 -20.20 6.23
N HIS A 20 -11.69 -19.85 5.75
CA HIS A 20 -11.86 -18.87 4.68
C HIS A 20 -11.42 -17.46 5.12
N LEU A 21 -11.80 -17.05 6.33
CA LEU A 21 -11.40 -15.78 6.93
C LEU A 21 -9.88 -15.70 7.13
N GLU A 22 -9.26 -16.75 7.68
CA GLU A 22 -7.81 -16.83 7.87
C GLU A 22 -7.06 -16.72 6.55
N LYS A 23 -7.52 -17.44 5.51
CA LYS A 23 -6.91 -17.36 4.17
C LYS A 23 -7.01 -15.96 3.57
N THR A 24 -8.10 -15.26 3.81
CA THR A 24 -8.31 -13.88 3.35
C THR A 24 -7.40 -12.92 4.11
N ALA A 25 -7.37 -13.00 5.44
CA ALA A 25 -6.52 -12.19 6.29
C ALA A 25 -5.03 -12.37 5.94
N ARG A 26 -4.57 -13.60 5.73
CA ARG A 26 -3.20 -13.88 5.31
C ARG A 26 -2.86 -13.22 3.96
N LYS A 27 -3.76 -13.29 2.98
CA LYS A 27 -3.53 -12.65 1.67
C LYS A 27 -3.43 -11.13 1.79
N ILE A 28 -4.33 -10.51 2.54
CA ILE A 28 -4.31 -9.07 2.80
C ILE A 28 -3.00 -8.67 3.50
N ASN A 29 -2.58 -9.45 4.50
CA ASN A 29 -1.35 -9.20 5.24
C ASN A 29 -0.10 -9.36 4.38
N GLU A 30 0.00 -10.44 3.60
CA GLU A 30 1.11 -10.64 2.66
C GLU A 30 1.21 -9.50 1.65
N GLU A 31 0.07 -9.07 1.11
CA GLU A 31 0.01 -7.98 0.14
C GLU A 31 0.34 -6.62 0.78
N GLY A 32 -0.13 -6.35 1.99
CA GLY A 32 0.23 -5.15 2.75
C GLY A 32 1.71 -5.08 3.11
N ILE A 33 2.31 -6.21 3.49
CA ILE A 33 3.76 -6.31 3.76
C ILE A 33 4.56 -6.09 2.47
N GLU A 34 4.13 -6.67 1.35
CA GLU A 34 4.79 -6.47 0.06
C GLU A 34 4.74 -5.01 -0.40
N LEU A 35 3.58 -4.37 -0.23
CA LEU A 35 3.39 -2.95 -0.49
C LEU A 35 4.30 -2.09 0.41
N TYR A 36 4.31 -2.34 1.72
CA TYR A 36 5.22 -1.71 2.68
C TYR A 36 6.68 -1.82 2.25
N ARG A 37 7.11 -3.02 1.85
CA ARG A 37 8.49 -3.29 1.43
C ARG A 37 8.88 -2.53 0.18
N SER A 38 7.94 -2.34 -0.76
CA SER A 38 8.13 -1.52 -1.95
C SER A 38 8.24 -0.04 -1.58
N GLU A 39 7.32 0.45 -0.75
CA GLU A 39 7.26 1.84 -0.32
C GLU A 39 8.46 2.26 0.53
N MET A 40 8.93 1.40 1.42
CA MET A 40 10.16 1.64 2.18
C MET A 40 11.38 1.79 1.28
N ALA A 41 11.48 0.97 0.22
CA ALA A 41 12.55 1.11 -0.76
C ALA A 41 12.43 2.44 -1.52
N SER A 42 11.22 2.87 -1.88
CA SER A 42 10.98 4.16 -2.54
C SER A 42 11.33 5.35 -1.66
N TRP A 43 10.87 5.33 -0.40
CA TRP A 43 11.05 6.42 0.56
C TRP A 43 12.54 6.65 0.79
N TYR A 44 13.26 5.63 1.27
CA TYR A 44 14.69 5.76 1.53
C TYR A 44 15.53 5.84 0.26
N GLY A 45 15.10 5.20 -0.82
CA GLY A 45 15.80 5.24 -2.10
C GLY A 45 15.83 6.65 -2.67
N THR A 46 14.73 7.39 -2.52
CA THR A 46 14.64 8.79 -2.93
C THR A 46 15.60 9.66 -2.10
N ASP A 47 15.70 9.45 -0.79
CA ASP A 47 16.64 10.18 0.08
C ASP A 47 18.10 9.90 -0.33
N VAL A 48 18.46 8.62 -0.53
CA VAL A 48 19.79 8.20 -1.00
C VAL A 48 20.11 8.83 -2.35
N PHE A 49 19.16 8.84 -3.28
CA PHE A 49 19.35 9.41 -4.61
C PHE A 49 19.52 10.93 -4.56
N ILE A 50 18.65 11.66 -3.87
CA ILE A 50 18.68 13.12 -3.77
C ILE A 50 19.98 13.63 -3.13
N ALA A 51 20.56 12.86 -2.20
CA ALA A 51 21.84 13.17 -1.57
C ALA A 51 23.03 13.04 -2.55
N ASN A 52 22.90 12.22 -3.60
CA ASN A 52 24.02 11.85 -4.49
C ASN A 52 23.85 12.33 -5.94
N TYR A 53 22.66 12.77 -6.34
CA TYR A 53 22.34 13.16 -7.71
C TYR A 53 22.02 14.65 -7.84
N LYS A 54 22.71 15.33 -8.76
CA LYS A 54 22.67 16.80 -8.89
C LYS A 54 21.61 17.32 -9.87
N ALA A 55 21.39 16.61 -10.99
CA ALA A 55 20.53 17.06 -12.10
C ALA A 55 19.04 16.78 -11.84
N ARG A 56 18.50 17.36 -10.76
CA ARG A 56 17.14 17.07 -10.24
C ARG A 56 16.03 17.40 -11.25
N GLU A 57 16.27 18.34 -12.15
CA GLU A 57 15.36 18.74 -13.21
C GLU A 57 15.07 17.64 -14.23
N ASN A 58 15.94 16.65 -14.37
CA ASN A 58 15.76 15.52 -15.30
C ASN A 58 14.91 14.39 -14.69
N ILE A 59 14.58 14.43 -13.40
CA ILE A 59 13.85 13.35 -12.73
C ILE A 59 12.41 13.29 -13.27
N GLY A 60 12.02 12.13 -13.79
CA GLY A 60 10.67 11.81 -14.25
C GLY A 60 9.84 11.06 -13.20
N GLY A 61 10.49 10.34 -12.28
CA GLY A 61 9.84 9.68 -11.16
C GLY A 61 10.61 8.46 -10.65
N TYR A 62 9.91 7.63 -9.89
CA TYR A 62 10.46 6.39 -9.34
C TYR A 62 9.42 5.27 -9.29
N PHE A 63 9.89 4.04 -9.17
CA PHE A 63 9.11 2.91 -8.66
C PHE A 63 10.04 1.95 -7.92
N SER A 64 9.47 1.08 -7.11
CA SER A 64 10.22 0.06 -6.40
C SER A 64 9.62 -1.32 -6.63
N TYR A 65 10.45 -2.34 -6.49
CA TYR A 65 10.04 -3.73 -6.59
C TYR A 65 11.01 -4.63 -5.82
N ILE A 66 10.58 -5.86 -5.53
CA ILE A 66 11.40 -6.85 -4.86
C ILE A 66 11.94 -7.83 -5.90
N ASP A 67 13.25 -7.84 -6.10
CA ASP A 67 13.94 -8.78 -6.98
C ASP A 67 14.67 -9.84 -6.14
N ASN A 68 14.21 -11.09 -6.19
CA ASN A 68 14.82 -12.19 -5.44
C ASN A 68 15.08 -11.86 -3.95
N LYS A 69 14.06 -11.30 -3.29
CA LYS A 69 14.07 -10.79 -1.90
C LYS A 69 14.84 -9.49 -1.66
N VAL A 70 15.56 -8.97 -2.66
CA VAL A 70 16.27 -7.69 -2.60
C VAL A 70 15.33 -6.56 -3.02
N PRO A 71 14.98 -5.64 -2.12
CA PRO A 71 14.21 -4.45 -2.47
C PRO A 71 15.06 -3.51 -3.32
N LYS A 72 14.49 -3.07 -4.44
CA LYS A 72 15.12 -2.14 -5.37
C LYS A 72 14.22 -0.92 -5.57
N CYS A 73 14.82 0.26 -5.50
CA CYS A 73 14.22 1.51 -5.94
C CYS A 73 14.87 1.93 -7.26
N ILE A 74 14.05 2.21 -8.26
CA ILE A 74 14.46 2.66 -9.59
C ILE A 74 14.03 4.11 -9.76
N LEU A 75 14.99 4.98 -10.05
CA LEU A 75 14.76 6.38 -10.40
C LEU A 75 14.88 6.48 -11.91
N PHE A 76 13.96 7.19 -12.56
CA PHE A 76 13.95 7.35 -14.00
C PHE A 76 13.80 8.80 -14.45
N SER A 77 14.30 9.10 -15.64
CA SER A 77 14.30 10.42 -16.26
C SER A 77 12.97 10.75 -16.94
N LYS A 78 12.77 12.02 -17.31
CA LYS A 78 11.65 12.46 -18.16
C LYS A 78 11.65 11.80 -19.55
N GLU A 79 12.82 11.35 -20.01
CA GLU A 79 13.00 10.62 -21.26
C GLU A 79 12.90 9.10 -21.08
N ASN A 80 12.47 8.63 -19.90
CA ASN A 80 12.23 7.22 -19.59
C ASN A 80 13.50 6.34 -19.62
N LYS A 81 14.63 6.89 -19.17
CA LYS A 81 15.86 6.15 -18.87
C LYS A 81 15.99 5.92 -17.37
N VAL A 82 16.57 4.81 -16.95
CA VAL A 82 16.94 4.61 -15.54
C VAL A 82 18.10 5.54 -15.23
N LEU A 83 17.93 6.37 -14.20
CA LEU A 83 18.95 7.27 -13.65
C LEU A 83 19.71 6.63 -12.49
N ALA A 84 19.01 5.83 -11.68
CA ALA A 84 19.63 5.11 -10.59
C ALA A 84 18.88 3.85 -10.22
N THR A 85 19.64 2.89 -9.70
CA THR A 85 19.14 1.70 -9.00
C THR A 85 19.69 1.70 -7.58
N ILE A 86 18.81 1.73 -6.59
CA ILE A 86 19.19 1.60 -5.17
C ILE A 86 18.70 0.26 -4.68
N ALA A 87 19.62 -0.62 -4.29
CA ALA A 87 19.29 -1.92 -3.69
C ALA A 87 19.51 -1.89 -2.18
N PHE A 88 18.55 -2.40 -1.42
CA PHE A 88 18.59 -2.40 0.03
C PHE A 88 18.92 -3.78 0.61
N PRO A 89 19.69 -3.86 1.71
CA PRO A 89 19.67 -5.04 2.56
C PRO A 89 18.33 -5.17 3.30
N ALA A 90 18.11 -6.32 3.95
CA ALA A 90 16.84 -6.61 4.63
C ALA A 90 16.47 -5.63 5.76
N ASN A 91 17.44 -4.87 6.29
CA ASN A 91 17.22 -3.86 7.32
C ASN A 91 16.74 -2.50 6.76
N TYR A 92 16.73 -2.32 5.43
CA TYR A 92 16.36 -1.08 4.74
C TYR A 92 17.13 0.18 5.19
N ASN A 93 18.28 0.02 5.85
CA ASN A 93 19.05 1.18 6.32
C ASN A 93 19.65 1.93 5.12
N PRO A 94 19.37 3.24 4.94
CA PRO A 94 19.90 4.04 3.83
C PRO A 94 21.42 4.01 3.71
N LYS A 95 22.15 3.89 4.84
CA LYS A 95 23.62 3.86 4.86
C LYS A 95 24.20 2.57 4.28
N ASP A 96 23.42 1.50 4.31
CA ASP A 96 23.83 0.17 3.84
C ASP A 96 23.35 -0.08 2.39
N ALA A 97 22.69 0.91 1.78
CA ALA A 97 22.13 0.80 0.44
C ALA A 97 23.23 0.79 -0.63
N LYS A 98 23.08 -0.08 -1.63
CA LYS A 98 23.94 -0.09 -2.81
C LYS A 98 23.34 0.82 -3.88
N LEU A 99 24.00 1.95 -4.13
CA LEU A 99 23.63 2.92 -5.15
C LEU A 99 24.41 2.64 -6.45
N ASP A 100 23.68 2.54 -7.56
CA ASP A 100 24.21 2.56 -8.93
C ASP A 100 23.54 3.71 -9.69
N ILE A 101 24.33 4.68 -10.18
CA ILE A 101 23.87 5.87 -10.92
C ILE A 101 24.18 5.78 -12.43
N THR A 102 24.43 4.57 -12.92
CA THR A 102 24.69 4.35 -14.35
C THR A 102 23.39 4.49 -15.13
N GLU A 103 23.36 5.44 -16.06
CA GLU A 103 22.20 5.59 -16.95
C GLU A 103 22.07 4.36 -17.86
N ARG A 104 20.85 3.83 -17.96
CA ARG A 104 20.56 2.65 -18.79
C ARG A 104 19.09 2.58 -19.22
N ASP A 105 18.81 1.71 -20.17
CA ASP A 105 17.45 1.31 -20.45
C ASP A 105 16.86 0.47 -19.31
N PHE A 106 15.53 0.48 -19.23
CA PHE A 106 14.80 -0.45 -18.37
C PHE A 106 15.04 -1.88 -18.81
N THR A 107 15.22 -2.78 -17.85
CA THR A 107 15.06 -4.22 -18.08
C THR A 107 13.60 -4.53 -18.47
N PRO A 108 13.32 -5.71 -19.08
CA PRO A 108 11.94 -6.09 -19.41
C PRO A 108 10.99 -6.06 -18.20
N VAL A 109 11.47 -6.47 -17.02
CA VAL A 109 10.69 -6.44 -15.77
C VAL A 109 10.41 -5.01 -15.35
N GLU A 110 11.44 -4.15 -15.31
CA GLU A 110 11.29 -2.73 -14.97
C GLU A 110 10.37 -1.99 -15.95
N LYS A 111 10.39 -2.37 -17.23
CA LYS A 111 9.52 -1.79 -18.24
C LYS A 111 8.05 -2.10 -17.95
N ASP A 112 7.73 -3.29 -17.43
CA ASP A 112 6.38 -3.63 -17.00
C ASP A 112 5.93 -2.76 -15.82
N TYR A 113 6.77 -2.63 -14.78
CA TYR A 113 6.50 -1.76 -13.62
C TYR A 113 6.30 -0.30 -14.04
N PHE A 114 7.20 0.22 -14.88
CA PHE A 114 7.10 1.56 -15.44
C PHE A 114 5.78 1.74 -16.21
N THR A 115 5.43 0.80 -17.09
CA THR A 115 4.25 0.93 -17.96
C THR A 115 2.96 0.99 -17.16
N ILE A 116 2.75 0.08 -16.20
CA ILE A 116 1.51 0.09 -15.39
C ILE A 116 1.45 1.32 -14.48
N ARG A 117 2.59 1.80 -13.97
CA ARG A 117 2.66 3.03 -13.19
C ARG A 117 2.28 4.25 -14.02
N GLN A 118 2.82 4.40 -15.24
CA GLN A 118 2.49 5.54 -16.09
C GLN A 118 1.01 5.54 -16.47
N LYS A 119 0.44 4.37 -16.80
CA LYS A 119 -1.00 4.26 -17.08
C LYS A 119 -1.86 4.59 -15.86
N ALA A 120 -1.46 4.14 -14.67
CA ALA A 120 -2.15 4.52 -13.44
C ALA A 120 -2.06 6.03 -13.17
N LEU A 121 -0.87 6.64 -13.35
CA LEU A 121 -0.67 8.08 -13.21
C LEU A 121 -1.58 8.87 -14.13
N GLU A 122 -1.66 8.49 -15.39
CA GLU A 122 -2.54 9.16 -16.34
C GLU A 122 -4.01 8.98 -15.96
N ARG A 123 -4.38 7.78 -15.51
CA ARG A 123 -5.73 7.50 -15.01
C ARG A 123 -6.10 8.35 -13.80
N THR A 124 -5.17 8.61 -12.88
CA THR A 124 -5.42 9.47 -11.70
C THR A 124 -5.73 10.92 -12.07
N LYS A 125 -5.24 11.40 -13.22
CA LYS A 125 -5.47 12.78 -13.67
C LYS A 125 -6.80 12.94 -14.42
N THR A 126 -7.27 11.87 -15.06
CA THR A 126 -8.37 11.92 -16.02
C THR A 126 -9.69 11.39 -15.46
N ASP A 127 -9.63 10.49 -14.48
CA ASP A 127 -10.83 9.85 -13.92
C ASP A 127 -11.28 10.54 -12.62
N THR A 128 -12.56 10.91 -12.57
CA THR A 128 -13.16 11.61 -11.42
C THR A 128 -13.32 10.76 -10.16
N ILE A 129 -13.08 9.44 -10.26
CA ILE A 129 -13.04 8.54 -9.11
C ILE A 129 -11.96 8.95 -8.12
N PHE A 130 -10.82 9.44 -8.61
CA PHE A 130 -9.69 9.91 -7.79
C PHE A 130 -10.00 11.28 -7.20
N LYS A 131 -9.91 11.37 -5.86
CA LYS A 131 -10.09 12.62 -5.12
C LYS A 131 -8.74 13.13 -4.65
N HIS A 132 -8.54 14.43 -4.81
CA HIS A 132 -7.36 15.14 -4.35
C HIS A 132 -7.77 16.06 -3.21
N TYR A 133 -7.06 15.95 -2.10
CA TYR A 133 -7.29 16.78 -0.91
C TYR A 133 -6.10 17.69 -0.68
N GLN A 134 -6.37 18.88 -0.13
CA GLN A 134 -5.33 19.81 0.27
C GLN A 134 -4.38 19.14 1.27
N ASN A 135 -3.09 19.48 1.19
CA ASN A 135 -2.02 18.93 2.04
C ASN A 135 -1.83 17.41 1.92
N THR A 136 -2.25 16.82 0.80
CA THR A 136 -2.03 15.41 0.50
C THR A 136 -1.55 15.23 -0.94
N SER A 137 -0.91 14.09 -1.20
CA SER A 137 -0.50 13.67 -2.53
C SER A 137 -0.79 12.20 -2.75
N LEU A 138 -1.20 11.85 -3.98
CA LEU A 138 -1.35 10.46 -4.39
C LEU A 138 0.02 9.88 -4.76
N ASN A 139 0.44 8.82 -4.07
CA ASN A 139 1.59 8.01 -4.45
C ASN A 139 1.15 6.77 -5.24
N ILE A 140 1.89 6.40 -6.28
CA ILE A 140 1.49 5.37 -7.25
C ILE A 140 2.48 4.22 -7.15
N VAL A 141 1.99 3.08 -6.65
CA VAL A 141 2.82 1.96 -6.21
C VAL A 141 2.49 0.71 -7.02
N PRO A 142 3.25 0.42 -8.08
CA PRO A 142 3.09 -0.81 -8.86
C PRO A 142 3.58 -2.04 -8.08
N ILE A 143 2.82 -3.14 -8.15
CA ILE A 143 3.16 -4.45 -7.60
C ILE A 143 2.90 -5.51 -8.67
N ILE A 144 3.91 -6.32 -8.95
CA ILE A 144 3.81 -7.45 -9.88
C ILE A 144 4.29 -8.72 -9.18
N ARG A 145 3.35 -9.63 -8.91
CA ARG A 145 3.64 -10.91 -8.26
C ARG A 145 2.84 -12.04 -8.90
N ASN A 146 3.50 -13.16 -9.19
CA ASN A 146 2.87 -14.34 -9.80
C ASN A 146 2.06 -13.99 -11.06
N ASN A 147 2.60 -13.12 -11.92
CA ASN A 147 1.96 -12.57 -13.12
C ASN A 147 0.68 -11.76 -12.88
N VAL A 148 0.33 -11.45 -11.62
CA VAL A 148 -0.74 -10.53 -11.28
C VAL A 148 -0.15 -9.13 -11.18
N LYS A 149 -0.73 -8.19 -11.93
CA LYS A 149 -0.29 -6.80 -12.01
C LYS A 149 -1.32 -5.90 -11.32
N LYS A 150 -0.88 -5.20 -10.29
CA LYS A 150 -1.69 -4.25 -9.51
C LYS A 150 -0.94 -2.93 -9.40
N VAL A 151 -1.69 -1.84 -9.28
CA VAL A 151 -1.16 -0.56 -8.83
C VAL A 151 -2.02 -0.07 -7.70
N TYR A 152 -1.41 0.13 -6.55
CA TYR A 152 -2.02 0.82 -5.43
C TYR A 152 -1.77 2.32 -5.58
N VAL A 153 -2.79 3.11 -5.29
CA VAL A 153 -2.67 4.57 -5.20
C VAL A 153 -2.94 4.96 -3.77
N LEU A 154 -1.90 5.36 -3.03
CA LEU A 154 -1.97 5.69 -1.62
C LEU A 154 -2.05 7.20 -1.45
N THR A 155 -2.86 7.67 -0.52
CA THR A 155 -2.86 9.08 -0.12
C THR A 155 -1.86 9.30 1.01
N GLY A 156 -0.77 10.01 0.71
CA GLY A 156 0.23 10.42 1.69
C GLY A 156 0.06 11.89 2.09
N PRO A 157 0.42 12.27 3.33
CA PRO A 157 0.45 13.67 3.73
C PRO A 157 1.57 14.45 3.05
N SER A 158 1.32 15.72 2.75
CA SER A 158 2.33 16.68 2.29
C SER A 158 2.78 17.63 3.40
N ILE A 159 2.30 17.41 4.63
CA ILE A 159 2.65 18.15 5.84
C ILE A 159 3.18 17.19 6.92
N SER A 160 3.96 17.71 7.85
CA SER A 160 4.55 16.93 8.94
C SER A 160 3.56 16.64 10.07
N ASN A 161 3.93 15.72 10.97
CA ASN A 161 3.21 15.38 12.21
C ASN A 161 1.81 14.76 12.02
N VAL A 162 1.50 14.23 10.83
CA VAL A 162 0.22 13.56 10.57
C VAL A 162 0.42 12.22 9.86
N VAL A 163 -0.52 11.31 10.07
CA VAL A 163 -0.70 10.07 9.31
C VAL A 163 -2.07 10.14 8.64
N VAL A 164 -2.12 9.75 7.36
CA VAL A 164 -3.36 9.73 6.58
C VAL A 164 -3.74 8.29 6.28
N PHE A 165 -4.99 7.95 6.53
CA PHE A 165 -5.62 6.68 6.15
C PHE A 165 -6.76 6.93 5.18
N GLY A 166 -6.86 6.09 4.16
CA GLY A 166 -7.93 6.15 3.18
C GLY A 166 -7.76 7.21 2.11
N ASN A 167 -8.81 7.37 1.30
CA ASN A 167 -8.68 7.91 -0.06
C ASN A 167 -7.68 7.11 -0.91
N ASP A 168 -7.61 5.79 -0.69
CA ASP A 168 -6.72 4.91 -1.45
C ASP A 168 -7.49 4.17 -2.55
N TYR A 169 -6.76 3.72 -3.57
CA TYR A 169 -7.32 3.07 -4.75
C TYR A 169 -6.50 1.85 -5.16
N LEU A 170 -7.18 0.92 -5.84
CA LEU A 170 -6.56 -0.24 -6.46
C LEU A 170 -6.92 -0.26 -7.95
N LEU A 171 -5.89 -0.30 -8.78
CA LEU A 171 -6.01 -0.60 -10.19
C LEU A 171 -5.50 -2.02 -10.45
N THR A 172 -6.26 -2.82 -11.18
CA THR A 172 -5.78 -4.13 -11.67
C THR A 172 -5.51 -4.07 -13.16
N PHE A 173 -4.56 -4.88 -13.62
CA PHE A 173 -4.12 -4.87 -15.01
C PHE A 173 -4.21 -6.26 -15.65
N THR A 174 -4.38 -6.28 -16.96
CA THR A 174 -4.20 -7.48 -17.78
C THR A 174 -2.71 -7.76 -17.99
N ASN A 175 -2.38 -8.96 -18.47
CA ASN A 175 -0.99 -9.33 -18.78
C ASN A 175 -0.35 -8.41 -19.82
N LYS A 176 -1.16 -7.76 -20.68
CA LYS A 176 -0.75 -6.79 -21.69
C LYS A 176 -0.59 -5.35 -21.13
N ASN A 177 -0.55 -5.19 -19.81
CA ASN A 177 -0.47 -3.90 -19.13
C ASN A 177 -1.67 -2.97 -19.39
N GLU A 178 -2.86 -3.52 -19.68
CA GLU A 178 -4.09 -2.71 -19.80
C GLU A 178 -4.86 -2.66 -18.49
N ILE A 179 -5.40 -1.49 -18.13
CA ILE A 179 -6.23 -1.32 -16.93
C ILE A 179 -7.49 -2.18 -17.09
N LYS A 180 -7.73 -3.07 -16.14
CA LYS A 180 -8.90 -3.95 -16.09
C LYS A 180 -9.97 -3.41 -15.15
N THR A 181 -9.59 -2.99 -13.95
CA THR A 181 -10.51 -2.38 -12.96
C THR A 181 -9.84 -1.22 -12.24
N VAL A 182 -10.67 -0.31 -11.74
CA VAL A 182 -10.29 0.76 -10.81
C VAL A 182 -11.29 0.71 -9.66
N GLU A 183 -10.79 0.61 -8.43
CA GLU A 183 -11.60 0.44 -7.23
C GLU A 183 -11.14 1.41 -6.14
N LYS A 184 -12.11 1.98 -5.40
CA LYS A 184 -11.85 2.70 -4.15
C LYS A 184 -11.69 1.71 -3.00
N LEU A 185 -10.63 1.87 -2.22
CA LEU A 185 -10.40 1.06 -1.02
C LEU A 185 -11.08 1.65 0.22
N HIS A 186 -11.32 2.97 0.23
CA HIS A 186 -11.94 3.68 1.37
C HIS A 186 -12.98 4.72 0.92
N ASN A 187 -14.00 4.93 1.75
CA ASN A 187 -15.06 5.92 1.48
C ASN A 187 -14.68 7.34 1.91
N SER A 188 -13.81 7.44 2.90
CA SER A 188 -13.39 8.68 3.53
C SER A 188 -11.89 8.66 3.80
N MET A 189 -11.32 9.85 3.93
CA MET A 189 -9.96 10.07 4.39
C MET A 189 -9.99 10.40 5.88
N ILE A 190 -9.03 9.87 6.64
CA ILE A 190 -8.88 10.09 8.06
C ILE A 190 -7.47 10.58 8.32
N VAL A 191 -7.37 11.68 9.04
CA VAL A 191 -6.08 12.30 9.40
C VAL A 191 -5.89 12.17 10.90
N GLN A 192 -4.74 11.64 11.31
CA GLN A 192 -4.39 11.48 12.72
C GLN A 192 -3.08 12.21 13.00
N ASN A 193 -3.07 13.03 14.07
CA ASN A 193 -1.85 13.68 14.52
C ASN A 193 -0.95 12.68 15.25
N ILE A 194 0.35 12.74 14.96
CA ILE A 194 1.36 11.88 15.60
C ILE A 194 1.59 12.35 17.05
N ASN A 195 1.79 13.66 17.23
CA ASN A 195 1.85 14.31 18.53
C ASN A 195 0.77 15.39 18.60
N ASP A 196 0.02 15.41 19.70
CA ASP A 196 -0.93 16.47 20.04
C ASP A 196 -0.35 17.31 21.18
N GLU A 197 -0.36 18.64 21.03
CA GLU A 197 0.23 19.56 22.03
C GLU A 197 -0.50 19.53 23.38
N LYS A 198 -1.77 19.10 23.41
CA LYS A 198 -2.60 19.06 24.63
C LYS A 198 -2.60 17.69 25.29
N THR A 199 -2.55 16.60 24.52
CA THR A 199 -2.66 15.23 25.05
C THR A 199 -1.39 14.40 24.92
N GLY A 200 -0.34 14.94 24.28
CA GLY A 200 0.94 14.25 24.08
C GLY A 200 0.91 13.29 22.89
N LYS A 201 1.67 12.19 22.96
CA LYS A 201 1.70 11.17 21.90
C LYS A 201 0.36 10.44 21.83
N THR A 202 -0.24 10.37 20.65
CA THR A 202 -1.42 9.52 20.41
C THR A 202 -1.00 8.05 20.55
N VAL A 203 -1.68 7.27 21.40
CA VAL A 203 -1.33 5.86 21.74
C VAL A 203 -2.16 4.81 21.00
N SER A 204 -3.23 5.21 20.31
CA SER A 204 -4.09 4.32 19.53
C SER A 204 -4.92 5.07 18.50
N GLY A 205 -5.28 4.40 17.39
CA GLY A 205 -6.20 4.92 16.38
C GLY A 205 -7.30 3.91 16.05
N VAL A 206 -8.50 4.41 15.71
CA VAL A 206 -9.63 3.59 15.25
C VAL A 206 -10.18 4.20 13.97
N HIS A 207 -10.51 3.36 12.99
CA HIS A 207 -11.38 3.80 11.91
C HIS A 207 -12.31 2.72 11.38
N SER A 208 -13.37 3.18 10.70
CA SER A 208 -14.42 2.32 10.19
C SER A 208 -14.35 2.17 8.67
N HIS A 209 -14.42 0.93 8.19
CA HIS A 209 -14.62 0.61 6.79
C HIS A 209 -16.11 0.53 6.49
N VAL A 210 -16.56 1.36 5.53
CA VAL A 210 -17.98 1.46 5.14
C VAL A 210 -18.19 0.99 3.69
N ILE A 211 -17.14 0.53 3.00
CA ILE A 211 -17.24 0.00 1.63
C ILE A 211 -17.57 -1.49 1.65
N GLU A 212 -18.59 -1.89 0.91
CA GLU A 212 -19.09 -3.27 0.85
C GLU A 212 -18.02 -4.30 0.45
N ASN A 213 -17.14 -3.94 -0.49
CA ASN A 213 -16.04 -4.80 -0.96
C ASN A 213 -14.85 -4.90 0.02
N TRP A 214 -14.69 -3.96 0.94
CA TRP A 214 -13.56 -3.88 1.87
C TRP A 214 -14.07 -3.79 3.31
N GLN A 215 -14.53 -4.92 3.85
CA GLN A 215 -15.02 -5.06 5.22
C GLN A 215 -13.93 -5.45 6.23
N ALA A 216 -12.70 -5.61 5.77
CA ALA A 216 -11.51 -5.86 6.58
C ALA A 216 -10.49 -4.73 6.33
N ILE A 217 -9.47 -4.65 7.18
CA ILE A 217 -8.29 -3.82 6.94
C ILE A 217 -7.77 -4.03 5.51
N THR A 218 -7.36 -2.95 4.83
CA THR A 218 -6.85 -3.04 3.46
C THR A 218 -5.33 -3.21 3.45
N PRO A 219 -4.73 -3.67 2.34
CA PRO A 219 -3.28 -3.68 2.19
C PRO A 219 -2.63 -2.30 2.37
N THR A 220 -3.31 -1.22 1.99
CA THR A 220 -2.77 0.14 2.15
C THR A 220 -2.80 0.58 3.61
N ASP A 221 -3.81 0.18 4.41
CA ASP A 221 -3.80 0.43 5.86
C ASP A 221 -2.63 -0.28 6.54
N ILE A 222 -2.38 -1.56 6.22
CA ILE A 222 -1.23 -2.31 6.75
C ILE A 222 0.07 -1.63 6.36
N CYS A 223 0.21 -1.23 5.09
CA CYS A 223 1.38 -0.51 4.60
C CYS A 223 1.60 0.78 5.39
N THR A 224 0.58 1.63 5.53
CA THR A 224 0.65 2.88 6.28
C THR A 224 1.01 2.64 7.74
N LEU A 225 0.39 1.66 8.40
CA LEU A 225 0.73 1.33 9.79
C LEU A 225 2.20 0.95 9.95
N MET A 226 2.72 0.09 9.07
CA MET A 226 4.12 -0.33 9.12
C MET A 226 5.09 0.81 8.78
N LEU A 227 4.78 1.65 7.80
CA LEU A 227 5.59 2.82 7.43
C LEU A 227 5.73 3.80 8.60
N TYR A 228 4.63 4.06 9.31
CA TYR A 228 4.57 5.08 10.35
C TYR A 228 4.84 4.56 11.76
N GLN A 229 4.94 3.24 11.96
CA GLN A 229 5.12 2.62 13.28
C GLN A 229 6.27 3.22 14.11
N LYS A 230 7.42 3.53 13.48
CA LYS A 230 8.57 4.12 14.19
C LYS A 230 8.37 5.58 14.60
N PHE A 231 7.39 6.25 14.00
CA PHE A 231 7.05 7.64 14.26
C PHE A 231 5.87 7.76 15.22
N THR A 232 5.00 6.75 15.26
CA THR A 232 3.84 6.70 16.15
C THR A 232 4.17 5.93 17.43
N GLY A 233 3.48 6.27 18.52
CA GLY A 233 3.50 5.48 19.76
C GLY A 233 2.36 4.45 19.81
N TRP A 234 1.82 4.04 18.65
CA TRP A 234 0.61 3.23 18.61
C TRP A 234 0.89 1.79 19.01
N GLU A 235 0.25 1.36 20.09
CA GLU A 235 0.32 -0.03 20.58
C GLU A 235 -0.70 -0.93 19.86
N GLY A 236 -1.75 -0.33 19.31
CA GLY A 236 -2.80 -1.03 18.58
C GLY A 236 -3.57 -0.12 17.64
N TYR A 237 -4.11 -0.73 16.58
CA TYR A 237 -4.96 -0.05 15.60
C TYR A 237 -6.13 -0.95 15.22
N THR A 238 -7.35 -0.45 15.36
CA THR A 238 -8.56 -1.26 15.14
C THR A 238 -9.36 -0.74 13.96
N THR A 239 -9.69 -1.65 13.04
CA THR A 239 -10.60 -1.40 11.93
C THR A 239 -11.97 -2.00 12.24
N VAL A 240 -13.04 -1.19 12.18
CA VAL A 240 -14.42 -1.64 12.41
C VAL A 240 -15.17 -1.72 11.08
N SER A 241 -16.03 -2.72 10.88
CA SER A 241 -16.85 -2.83 9.66
C SER A 241 -18.33 -3.00 9.95
N LYS A 242 -19.19 -2.54 9.03
CA LYS A 242 -20.66 -2.56 9.18
C LYS A 242 -21.23 -3.96 9.42
N LYS A 243 -20.61 -5.00 8.87
CA LYS A 243 -21.14 -6.37 8.97
C LYS A 243 -20.98 -6.99 10.37
N ILE A 244 -19.98 -6.56 11.14
CA ILE A 244 -19.76 -7.06 12.51
C ILE A 244 -20.80 -6.44 13.47
N GLY A 245 -21.20 -5.18 13.28
CA GLY A 245 -22.22 -4.52 14.09
C GLY A 245 -23.63 -5.14 13.96
N LYS A 246 -24.00 -5.59 12.74
CA LYS A 246 -25.32 -6.24 12.52
C LYS A 246 -25.50 -7.58 13.24
N HIS A 247 -24.42 -8.29 13.57
CA HIS A 247 -24.52 -9.53 14.35
C HIS A 247 -24.67 -9.28 15.86
N LEU A 248 -24.37 -8.07 16.34
CA LEU A 248 -24.59 -7.69 17.74
C LEU A 248 -25.94 -7.00 17.97
N GLU A 249 -26.54 -6.40 16.93
CA GLU A 249 -27.84 -5.74 17.02
C GLU A 249 -29.05 -6.68 16.85
N SER A 250 -28.85 -7.96 16.49
CA SER A 250 -29.96 -8.92 16.30
C SER A 250 -30.27 -9.78 17.53
N GLU A 251 -29.77 -9.41 18.71
CA GLU A 251 -30.18 -10.00 20.00
C GLU A 251 -30.75 -8.90 20.92
N GLN A 252 -31.98 -8.49 20.62
CA GLN A 252 -32.94 -7.94 21.61
C GLN A 252 -34.31 -8.57 21.37
#